data_AF-A0A1H5VSG0-F1
#
_entry.id   AF-A0A1H5VSG0-F1
#
_cell.length_a   1.000
_cell.length_b   1.000
_cell.length_c   1.000
_cell.angle_alpha   90.00
_cell.angle_beta   90.00
_cell.angle_gamma   90.00
#
_symmetry.space_group_name_H-M   'P 1'
#
loop_
_entity.id
_entity.type
_entity.pdbx_description
1 polymer ?
#
loop_
_entity_poly.entity_id
_entity_poly.type
_entity_poly.pdbx_seq_one_letter_code
_entity_poly.pdbx_strand_id
1 'polypeptide(L)'
;MRWTTFYYDLSKNKVFDFKVHSDKESALKCFNTNCNYYFESDAPFKADKLPAAYGHPTHAVYGISARAFKKMFNCSIDEALKIAESEE
;
A
#
# COMPACT_ATOMS: atom_id res chain seq x y z
N MET A 1 -9.47 13.57 -1.71
CA MET A 1 -9.78 12.21 -1.19
C MET A 1 -8.47 11.51 -0.93
N ARG A 2 -8.19 11.08 0.32
CA ARG A 2 -6.89 10.49 0.69
C ARG A 2 -6.70 9.10 0.09
N TRP A 3 -5.46 8.80 -0.27
CA TRP A 3 -5.02 7.51 -0.81
C TRP A 3 -3.93 6.92 0.08
N THR A 4 -3.74 5.61 0.01
CA THR A 4 -2.73 4.89 0.79
C THR A 4 -1.99 3.90 -0.07
N THR A 5 -0.69 3.79 0.17
CA THR A 5 0.13 2.70 -0.34
C THR A 5 0.74 1.96 0.82
N PHE A 6 0.75 0.63 0.76
CA PHE A 6 1.35 -0.19 1.80
C PHE A 6 1.74 -1.55 1.25
N TYR A 7 2.71 -2.20 1.88
CA TYR A 7 3.02 -3.61 1.66
C TYR A 7 2.23 -4.45 2.65
N TYR A 8 1.65 -5.55 2.20
CA TYR A 8 0.88 -6.44 3.05
C TYR A 8 1.37 -7.86 2.89
N ASP A 9 1.85 -8.43 4.00
CA ASP A 9 2.27 -9.81 4.11
C ASP A 9 1.07 -10.64 4.59
N LEU A 10 0.52 -11.46 3.69
CA LEU A 10 -0.64 -12.31 3.98
C LEU A 10 -0.27 -13.47 4.93
N SER A 11 0.99 -13.91 4.95
CA SER A 11 1.44 -15.00 5.81
C SER A 11 1.48 -14.57 7.29
N LYS A 12 1.85 -13.30 7.53
CA LYS A 12 1.90 -12.70 8.86
C LYS A 12 0.65 -11.89 9.21
N ASN A 13 -0.25 -11.72 8.25
CA ASN A 13 -1.41 -10.84 8.35
C ASN A 13 -1.02 -9.42 8.82
N LYS A 14 0.06 -8.87 8.26
CA LYS A 14 0.66 -7.61 8.74
C LYS A 14 0.90 -6.62 7.61
N VAL A 15 0.60 -5.35 7.90
CA VAL A 15 0.84 -4.20 7.02
C VAL A 15 2.20 -3.60 7.36
N PHE A 16 2.97 -3.25 6.34
CA PHE A 16 4.27 -2.61 6.42
C PHE A 16 4.34 -1.41 5.47
N ASP A 17 5.26 -0.49 5.74
CA ASP A 17 5.55 0.67 4.89
C ASP A 17 4.30 1.47 4.50
N PHE A 18 3.39 1.61 5.47
CA PHE A 18 2.13 2.30 5.28
C PHE A 18 2.37 3.80 5.07
N LYS A 19 1.92 4.32 3.93
CA LYS A 19 2.05 5.72 3.55
C LYS A 19 0.72 6.29 3.12
N VAL A 20 0.43 7.51 3.56
CA VAL A 20 -0.78 8.26 3.22
C VAL A 20 -0.42 9.36 2.23
N HIS A 21 -1.29 9.53 1.23
CA HIS A 21 -1.12 10.47 0.13
C HIS A 21 -2.34 11.39 0.03
N SER A 22 -2.09 12.66 -0.30
CA SER A 22 -3.11 13.69 -0.53
C SER A 22 -4.02 13.37 -1.73
N ASP A 23 -3.44 12.72 -2.74
CA ASP A 23 -4.03 12.51 -4.06
C ASP A 23 -3.56 11.19 -4.67
N LYS A 24 -4.20 10.82 -5.79
CA LYS A 24 -3.97 9.54 -6.47
C LYS A 24 -2.64 9.50 -7.23
N GLU A 25 -2.17 10.63 -7.75
CA GLU A 25 -0.93 10.69 -8.55
C GLU A 25 0.29 10.49 -7.65
N SER A 26 0.30 11.14 -6.49
CA SER A 26 1.30 10.93 -5.44
C SER A 26 1.35 9.46 -5.00
N ALA A 27 0.19 8.84 -4.77
CA ALA A 27 0.11 7.41 -4.45
C ALA A 27 0.64 6.53 -5.59
N LEU A 28 0.32 6.84 -6.86
CA LEU A 28 0.82 6.10 -8.03
C LEU A 28 2.34 6.19 -8.15
N LYS A 29 2.90 7.39 -7.97
CA LYS A 29 4.35 7.59 -7.97
C LYS A 29 5.01 6.78 -6.88
N CYS A 30 4.49 6.85 -5.65
CA CYS A 30 4.98 6.07 -4.52
C CYS A 30 4.90 4.56 -4.77
N PHE A 31 3.78 4.08 -5.30
CA PHE A 31 3.60 2.69 -5.66
C PHE A 31 4.65 2.23 -6.68
N ASN A 32 4.83 2.96 -7.78
CA ASN A 32 5.80 2.60 -8.83
C ASN A 32 7.26 2.64 -8.32
N THR A 33 7.58 3.57 -7.41
CA THR A 33 8.90 3.62 -6.78
C THR A 33 9.18 2.42 -5.88
N ASN A 34 8.20 1.98 -5.08
CA ASN A 34 8.43 0.95 -4.06
C ASN A 34 8.07 -0.47 -4.51
N CYS A 35 7.22 -0.66 -5.54
CA CYS A 35 6.80 -2.00 -5.96
C CYS A 35 7.99 -2.89 -6.38
N ASN A 36 8.99 -2.32 -7.05
CA ASN A 36 10.18 -3.04 -7.46
C ASN A 36 11.11 -3.39 -6.30
N TYR A 37 11.03 -2.67 -5.17
CA TYR A 37 11.77 -3.00 -3.95
C TYR A 37 11.23 -4.30 -3.32
N TYR A 38 9.91 -4.54 -3.36
CA TYR A 38 9.33 -5.74 -2.74
C TYR A 38 9.24 -6.96 -3.66
N PHE A 39 9.23 -6.76 -4.98
CA PHE A 39 9.03 -7.84 -5.96
C PHE A 39 10.23 -8.09 -6.87
N GLU A 40 11.41 -7.58 -6.50
CA GLU A 40 12.73 -7.80 -7.14
C GLU A 40 12.63 -8.20 -8.61
N SER A 41 12.18 -7.26 -9.45
CA SER A 41 12.00 -7.50 -10.88
C SER A 41 13.18 -6.97 -11.66
N ASP A 42 13.78 -7.81 -12.52
CA ASP A 42 14.85 -7.42 -13.45
C ASP A 42 14.43 -6.28 -14.40
N ALA A 43 13.12 -6.10 -14.61
CA ALA A 43 12.54 -4.97 -15.31
C ALA A 43 11.69 -4.12 -14.36
N PRO A 44 11.89 -2.78 -14.30
CA PRO A 44 11.12 -1.93 -13.40
C PRO A 44 9.64 -1.95 -13.79
N PHE A 45 8.80 -2.48 -12.91
CA PHE A 45 7.35 -2.37 -13.03
C PHE A 45 6.94 -0.91 -12.95
N LYS A 46 6.10 -0.49 -13.89
CA LYS A 46 5.51 0.85 -13.92
C LYS A 46 4.05 0.71 -14.33
N ALA A 47 3.15 0.96 -13.40
CA ALA A 47 1.73 1.01 -13.66
C ALA A 47 1.33 2.40 -14.17
N ASP A 48 0.48 2.43 -15.20
CA ASP A 48 -0.16 3.67 -15.70
C ASP A 48 -1.30 4.14 -14.79
N LYS A 49 -1.88 3.21 -14.03
CA LYS A 49 -2.95 3.46 -13.06
C LYS A 49 -2.64 2.72 -11.77
N LEU A 50 -2.96 3.34 -10.65
CA LEU A 50 -2.74 2.73 -9.33
C LEU A 50 -3.53 1.42 -9.22
N PRO A 51 -2.86 0.26 -9.13
CA PRO A 51 -3.53 -1.02 -9.00
C PRO A 51 -4.05 -1.17 -7.57
N ALA A 52 -5.18 -1.88 -7.42
CA ALA A 52 -5.69 -2.18 -6.09
C ALA A 52 -4.69 -3.03 -5.29
N ALA A 53 -4.07 -4.01 -5.94
CA ALA A 53 -2.99 -4.83 -5.42
C ALA A 53 -2.05 -5.23 -6.57
N TYR A 54 -0.77 -5.40 -6.27
CA TYR A 54 0.22 -5.98 -7.17
C TYR A 54 1.16 -6.86 -6.34
N GLY A 55 1.46 -8.07 -6.83
CA GLY A 55 2.37 -8.96 -6.15
C GLY A 55 2.05 -10.44 -6.22
N HIS A 56 2.55 -11.15 -5.23
CA HIS A 56 2.49 -12.59 -5.05
C HIS A 56 1.25 -12.99 -4.20
N PRO A 57 0.75 -14.24 -4.28
CA PRO A 57 -0.35 -14.72 -3.44
C PRO A 57 -0.14 -14.61 -1.93
N THR A 58 1.09 -14.45 -1.47
CA THR A 58 1.43 -14.36 -0.03
C THR A 58 1.87 -12.96 0.40
N HIS A 59 2.09 -12.05 -0.54
CA HIS A 59 2.46 -10.68 -0.24
C HIS A 59 2.14 -9.75 -1.43
N ALA A 60 1.53 -8.62 -1.13
CA ALA A 60 1.07 -7.68 -2.15
C ALA A 60 1.33 -6.24 -1.72
N VAL A 61 1.73 -5.40 -2.66
CA VAL A 61 1.75 -3.94 -2.51
C VAL A 61 0.40 -3.41 -2.97
N TYR A 62 -0.24 -2.63 -2.10
CA TYR A 62 -1.55 -2.05 -2.34
C TYR A 62 -1.44 -0.56 -2.67
N GLY A 63 -2.38 -0.10 -3.48
CA GLY A 63 -2.59 1.30 -3.82
C GLY A 63 -4.07 1.61 -3.84
N ILE A 64 -4.63 1.92 -2.67
CA ILE A 64 -6.09 2.01 -2.50
C ILE A 64 -6.51 3.33 -1.86
N SER A 65 -7.77 3.69 -2.05
CA SER A 65 -8.34 4.87 -1.39
C SER A 65 -8.63 4.61 0.09
N ALA A 66 -8.76 5.68 0.88
CA ALA A 66 -9.18 5.59 2.28
C ALA A 66 -10.45 4.78 2.51
N ARG A 67 -11.43 4.92 1.60
CA ARG A 67 -12.69 4.18 1.66
C ARG A 67 -12.49 2.68 1.43
N ALA A 68 -11.65 2.33 0.45
CA ALA A 68 -11.33 0.95 0.14
C ALA A 68 -10.51 0.29 1.27
N PHE A 69 -9.55 1.02 1.84
CA PHE A 69 -8.80 0.59 3.02
C PHE A 69 -9.72 0.25 4.19
N LYS A 70 -10.63 1.17 4.55
CA LYS A 70 -11.60 0.94 5.62
C LYS A 70 -12.49 -0.27 5.36
N LYS A 71 -12.90 -0.49 4.11
CA LYS A 71 -13.68 -1.68 3.75
C LYS A 71 -12.88 -2.97 3.91
N MET A 72 -11.59 -2.95 3.62
CA MET A 72 -10.72 -4.12 3.63
C MET A 72 -10.27 -4.52 5.04
N PHE A 73 -9.86 -3.56 5.85
CA PHE A 73 -9.29 -3.81 7.19
C PHE A 73 -10.24 -3.47 8.34
N ASN A 74 -11.46 -3.01 8.02
CA ASN A 74 -12.44 -2.54 9.00
C ASN A 74 -11.92 -1.46 9.98
N CYS A 75 -10.89 -0.72 9.57
CA CYS A 75 -10.30 0.37 10.34
C CYS A 75 -10.04 1.59 9.45
N SER A 76 -10.06 2.79 10.03
CA SER A 76 -9.74 4.02 9.32
C SER A 76 -8.23 4.17 9.11
N ILE A 77 -7.84 5.01 8.14
CA ILE A 77 -6.43 5.38 7.94
C ILE A 77 -5.82 5.97 9.21
N ASP A 78 -6.57 6.83 9.91
CA ASP A 78 -6.04 7.53 11.08
C ASP A 78 -5.83 6.56 12.26
N GLU A 79 -6.65 5.50 12.38
CA GLU A 79 -6.40 4.40 13.32
C GLU A 79 -5.19 3.56 12.91
N ALA A 80 -5.05 3.25 11.63
CA ALA A 80 -3.90 2.49 11.12
C ALA A 80 -2.57 3.24 11.31
N LEU A 81 -2.56 4.57 11.14
CA LEU A 81 -1.40 5.41 11.42
C LEU A 81 -0.98 5.34 12.88
N LYS A 82 -1.94 5.48 13.80
CA LYS A 82 -1.65 5.40 15.25
C LYS A 82 -1.07 4.06 15.65
N ILE A 83 -1.54 2.96 15.04
CA ILE A 83 -1.00 1.62 15.29
C ILE A 83 0.43 1.54 14.76
N ALA A 84 0.68 2.02 13.54
CA ALA A 84 2.01 2.01 12.94
C ALA A 84 3.03 2.83 13.73
N GLU A 85 2.65 4.01 14.24
CA GLU A 85 3.49 4.88 15.07
C GLU A 85 3.75 4.32 16.48
N SER A 86 2.95 3.35 16.94
CA SER A 86 3.10 2.74 18.26
C SER A 86 4.01 1.50 18.29
N GLU A 87 4.44 1.01 17.12
CA GLU A 87 5.36 -0.12 16.99
C GLU A 87 6.83 0.29 16.77
N GLU A 88 7.16 1.59 16.80
CA GLU A 88 8.52 2.16 16.92
C GLU A 88 8.91 2.40 18.38
#